data_AF-A0A5S9R201-F1
#
_entry.id   AF-A0A5S9R201-F1
#
_cell.length_a   1.000
_cell.length_b   1.000
_cell.length_c   1.000
_cell.angle_alpha   90.00
_cell.angle_beta   90.00
_cell.angle_gamma   90.00
#
_symmetry.space_group_name_H-M   'P 1'
#
loop_
_entity.id
_entity.type
_entity.pdbx_description
1 polymer ?
#
loop_
_entity_poly.entity_id
_entity_poly.type
_entity_poly.pdbx_seq_one_letter_code
_entity_poly.pdbx_strand_id
1 'polypeptide(L)'
;MSECLSESRTLRDDSGRGETTEESLRAFAKALALIPWTINDAAIMHAQVDAGADGIIIDYPSRLRSVTAEWGPISSVPQQIPRSRLSRRLTALTYGHQRNRAAEGRPMSSAAERAAQLDLVARLKSAYPELPDAPTPDLVDHDRFVAYMKPVHDVGGEPDAPMKYENKDYEYWEHMTYVICEVLAWRGIWLSEERRRIGNVDVGRAVYLGFPYYGRWLLSVARVLIEKHHIGLTELSERMAEVKERYAGGLEGKTLRARPKGEGDGAAVRRNSHIVHAVGKGDPQVYAGMAGEPKFKVGDPVVVRELPVLFYTRTPEYVRGANGVIDAVAYESPAAEDETWDIPDAKPEWFYVVRFRMSELWNDFNGPASDSLRTEIPERWLQAG
;
A
#
# COMPACT_ATOMS: atom_id res chain seq x y z
N MET A 1 -19.19 -29.14 30.01
CA MET A 1 -18.95 -28.44 31.30
C MET A 1 -17.65 -27.66 31.13
N SER A 2 -17.54 -26.55 30.41
CA SER A 2 -18.29 -25.28 30.41
C SER A 2 -18.46 -24.70 31.80
N GLU A 3 -17.52 -23.84 32.21
CA GLU A 3 -17.74 -22.57 32.91
C GLU A 3 -16.39 -21.90 33.23
N CYS A 4 -16.16 -20.69 32.71
CA CYS A 4 -15.45 -19.65 33.46
C CYS A 4 -15.86 -18.26 32.96
N LEU A 5 -17.03 -17.88 33.45
CA LEU A 5 -17.49 -16.56 33.88
C LEU A 5 -16.73 -15.31 33.42
N SER A 6 -17.52 -14.46 32.78
CA SER A 6 -17.42 -13.01 32.68
C SER A 6 -17.34 -12.32 34.05
N GLU A 7 -16.47 -11.33 34.17
CA GLU A 7 -16.71 -10.16 35.02
C GLU A 7 -16.39 -8.88 34.25
N SER A 8 -17.45 -8.13 33.94
CA SER A 8 -17.39 -6.75 33.54
C SER A 8 -17.16 -5.86 34.76
N ARG A 9 -16.08 -5.08 34.76
CA ARG A 9 -15.96 -3.90 35.62
C ARG A 9 -15.85 -2.66 34.76
N THR A 10 -16.94 -1.91 34.75
CA THR A 10 -17.02 -0.52 34.35
C THR A 10 -16.14 0.33 35.25
N LEU A 11 -15.04 0.86 34.71
CA LEU A 11 -14.38 2.03 35.26
C LEU A 11 -14.67 3.21 34.33
N ARG A 12 -15.46 4.15 34.83
CA ARG A 12 -15.57 5.50 34.28
C ARG A 12 -14.25 6.21 34.57
N ASP A 13 -13.56 6.65 33.52
CA ASP A 13 -12.57 7.71 33.60
C ASP A 13 -12.94 8.78 32.56
N ASP A 14 -13.47 9.89 33.07
CA ASP A 14 -13.70 11.13 32.34
C ASP A 14 -12.35 11.88 32.25
N SER A 15 -11.55 11.54 31.25
CA SER A 15 -10.51 12.45 30.75
C SER A 15 -10.27 12.22 29.24
N GLY A 16 -10.78 13.16 28.44
CA GLY A 16 -10.76 13.09 26.97
C GLY A 16 -9.38 13.20 26.35
N ARG A 17 -8.61 12.11 26.33
CA ARG A 17 -7.48 11.90 25.42
C ARG A 17 -7.77 10.69 24.55
N GLY A 18 -7.88 10.91 23.23
CA GLY A 18 -8.03 9.86 22.24
C GLY A 18 -6.71 9.16 21.98
N GLU A 19 -6.19 8.43 22.96
CA GLU A 19 -5.05 7.54 22.80
C GLU A 19 -5.57 6.14 22.45
N THR A 20 -5.29 5.71 21.22
CA THR A 20 -5.38 4.33 20.77
C THR A 20 -4.69 3.44 21.82
N THR A 21 -5.42 2.54 22.46
CA THR A 21 -4.87 1.78 23.59
C THR A 21 -3.72 0.88 23.12
N GLU A 22 -2.66 0.85 23.92
CA GLU A 22 -1.47 0.00 23.76
C GLU A 22 -1.83 -1.49 23.53
N GLU A 23 -3.03 -1.92 23.95
CA GLU A 23 -3.61 -3.23 23.69
C GLU A 23 -3.92 -3.51 22.22
N SER A 24 -4.42 -2.54 21.44
CA SER A 24 -4.67 -2.73 20.01
C SER A 24 -3.36 -2.93 19.25
N LEU A 25 -2.31 -2.20 19.63
CA LEU A 25 -0.97 -2.33 19.06
C LEU A 25 -0.26 -3.61 19.49
N ARG A 26 -0.49 -4.08 20.74
CA ARG A 26 0.03 -5.38 21.22
C ARG A 26 -0.70 -6.57 20.62
N ALA A 27 -2.01 -6.45 20.34
CA ALA A 27 -2.77 -7.46 19.61
C ALA A 27 -2.29 -7.54 18.14
N PHE A 28 -2.00 -6.39 17.52
CA PHE A 28 -1.40 -6.28 16.19
C PHE A 28 0.00 -6.91 16.12
N ALA A 29 0.89 -6.62 17.09
CA ALA A 29 2.25 -7.17 17.12
C ALA A 29 2.35 -8.67 17.46
N LYS A 30 1.31 -9.27 18.07
CA LYS A 30 1.30 -10.70 18.40
C LYS A 30 0.78 -11.61 17.27
N ALA A 31 0.18 -11.04 16.23
CA ALA A 31 -0.56 -11.80 15.22
C ALA A 31 0.19 -12.03 13.89
N LEU A 32 1.35 -11.40 13.66
CA LEU A 32 2.07 -11.46 12.39
C LEU A 32 3.56 -11.69 12.60
N ALA A 33 4.12 -12.69 11.91
CA ALA A 33 5.55 -13.02 11.94
C ALA A 33 6.42 -12.07 11.09
N LEU A 34 5.81 -11.23 10.24
CA LEU A 34 6.52 -10.19 9.50
C LEU A 34 5.58 -9.00 9.28
N ILE A 35 5.94 -7.83 9.80
CA ILE A 35 5.24 -6.57 9.50
C ILE A 35 6.25 -5.67 8.79
N PRO A 36 6.15 -5.47 7.46
CA PRO A 36 7.02 -4.52 6.78
C PRO A 36 6.69 -3.10 7.22
N TRP A 37 7.67 -2.40 7.78
CA TRP A 37 7.59 -0.98 8.10
C TRP A 37 8.59 -0.21 7.26
N THR A 38 8.15 0.90 6.67
CA THR A 38 9.08 1.91 6.15
C THR A 38 9.68 2.63 7.34
N ILE A 39 10.93 2.29 7.67
CA ILE A 39 11.64 2.87 8.80
C ILE A 39 12.70 3.80 8.25
N ASN A 40 12.49 5.10 8.43
CA ASN A 40 13.44 6.11 7.98
C ASN A 40 14.34 6.63 9.10
N ASP A 41 14.02 6.33 10.36
CA ASP A 41 14.81 6.74 11.53
C ASP A 41 15.83 5.66 11.93
N ALA A 42 17.09 6.05 12.08
CA ALA A 42 18.18 5.12 12.37
C ALA A 42 18.00 4.40 13.71
N ALA A 43 17.52 5.08 14.76
CA ALA A 43 17.31 4.47 16.05
C ALA A 43 16.18 3.42 16.00
N ILE A 44 15.14 3.68 15.20
CA ILE A 44 14.08 2.70 14.95
C ILE A 44 14.61 1.51 14.13
N MET A 45 15.54 1.72 13.19
CA MET A 45 16.18 0.61 12.45
C MET A 45 16.92 -0.33 13.41
N HIS A 46 17.76 0.21 14.30
CA HIS A 46 18.43 -0.58 15.34
C HIS A 46 17.41 -1.34 16.20
N ALA A 47 16.39 -0.65 16.70
CA ALA A 47 15.40 -1.26 17.58
C ALA A 47 14.62 -2.40 16.90
N GLN A 48 14.37 -2.31 15.59
CA GLN A 48 13.62 -3.33 14.84
C GLN A 48 14.50 -4.53 14.49
N VAL A 49 15.76 -4.31 14.11
CA VAL A 49 16.72 -5.40 13.92
C VAL A 49 17.01 -6.12 15.24
N ASP A 50 17.21 -5.39 16.33
CA ASP A 50 17.35 -5.96 17.68
C ASP A 50 16.10 -6.75 18.11
N ALA A 51 14.92 -6.35 17.62
CA ALA A 51 13.66 -7.05 17.85
C ALA A 51 13.46 -8.30 16.94
N GLY A 52 14.41 -8.58 16.04
CA GLY A 52 14.40 -9.75 15.17
C GLY A 52 13.72 -9.55 13.81
N ALA A 53 13.61 -8.30 13.32
CA ALA A 53 13.10 -8.07 11.97
C ALA A 53 14.07 -8.60 10.90
N ASP A 54 13.60 -9.48 10.02
CA ASP A 54 14.38 -10.06 8.92
C ASP A 54 14.50 -9.14 7.69
N GLY A 55 13.84 -7.97 7.71
CA GLY A 55 13.86 -7.01 6.60
C GLY A 55 13.44 -5.62 7.02
N ILE A 56 14.08 -4.61 6.42
CA ILE A 56 13.75 -3.19 6.59
C ILE A 56 13.37 -2.62 5.23
N ILE A 57 12.24 -1.92 5.16
CA ILE A 57 11.90 -1.05 4.03
C ILE A 57 12.32 0.37 4.41
N ILE A 58 13.01 1.08 3.52
CA ILE A 58 13.55 2.43 3.80
C ILE A 58 13.56 3.29 2.55
N ASP A 59 13.18 4.55 2.69
CA ASP A 59 13.19 5.52 1.59
C ASP A 59 14.59 6.12 1.33
N TYR A 60 15.49 6.01 2.31
CA TYR A 60 16.85 6.56 2.34
C TYR A 60 17.93 5.46 2.31
N PRO A 61 18.22 4.84 1.16
CA PRO A 61 19.19 3.73 1.08
C PRO A 61 20.60 4.10 1.54
N SER A 62 21.01 5.37 1.41
CA SER A 62 22.28 5.87 1.95
C SER A 62 22.33 5.85 3.49
N ARG A 63 21.20 6.12 4.14
CA ARG A 63 21.06 6.04 5.60
C ARG A 63 21.14 4.60 6.06
N LEU A 64 20.44 3.67 5.38
CA LEU A 64 20.56 2.24 5.68
C LEU A 64 22.00 1.76 5.52
N ARG A 65 22.70 2.13 4.44
CA ARG A 65 24.12 1.78 4.25
C ARG A 65 25.02 2.28 5.37
N SER A 66 24.72 3.47 5.90
CA SER A 66 25.48 4.03 7.02
C SER A 66 25.24 3.23 8.31
N VAL A 67 23.97 2.91 8.60
CA VAL A 67 23.57 2.10 9.75
C VAL A 67 24.09 0.66 9.66
N THR A 68 24.02 0.01 8.49
CA THR A 68 24.50 -1.37 8.32
C THR A 68 26.02 -1.48 8.40
N ALA A 69 26.77 -0.42 8.07
CA ALA A 69 28.22 -0.39 8.26
C ALA A 69 28.61 -0.48 9.76
N GLU A 70 27.73 -0.05 10.67
CA GLU A 70 27.93 -0.15 12.11
C GLU A 70 27.67 -1.57 12.66
N TRP A 71 26.85 -2.37 11.97
CA TRP A 71 26.47 -3.72 12.39
C TRP A 71 27.51 -4.81 12.07
N GLY A 72 28.51 -4.50 11.23
CA GLY A 72 29.49 -5.47 10.78
C GLY A 72 28.90 -6.53 9.81
N PRO A 73 29.70 -7.51 9.35
CA PRO A 73 29.20 -8.57 8.48
C PRO A 73 28.15 -9.42 9.21
N ILE A 74 26.94 -9.50 8.64
CA ILE A 74 25.82 -10.28 9.19
C ILE A 74 26.16 -11.78 9.07
N SER A 75 26.76 -12.34 10.10
CA SER A 75 26.98 -13.79 10.24
C SER A 75 26.01 -14.37 11.26
N SER A 76 25.06 -15.17 10.78
CA SER A 76 24.22 -16.16 11.49
C SER A 76 23.53 -15.72 12.80
N VAL A 77 22.19 -15.71 12.71
CA VAL A 77 21.15 -15.71 13.77
C VAL A 77 21.65 -16.04 15.20
N PRO A 78 21.48 -15.11 16.18
CA PRO A 78 21.56 -15.46 17.59
C PRO A 78 20.23 -15.37 18.36
N GLN A 79 20.19 -16.16 19.43
CA GLN A 79 19.06 -16.50 20.32
C GLN A 79 18.55 -15.35 21.21
N GLN A 80 17.26 -15.45 21.58
CA GLN A 80 16.51 -14.58 22.51
C GLN A 80 17.18 -14.34 23.87
N ILE A 81 17.16 -13.08 24.36
CA ILE A 81 17.51 -12.67 25.74
C ILE A 81 16.57 -11.50 26.20
N PRO A 82 16.24 -11.35 27.51
CA PRO A 82 14.93 -10.87 27.95
C PRO A 82 14.78 -9.37 28.23
N ARG A 83 13.50 -8.98 28.25
CA ARG A 83 12.94 -7.64 28.45
C ARG A 83 13.30 -7.00 29.80
N SER A 84 14.01 -5.87 29.78
CA SER A 84 13.67 -4.73 30.65
C SER A 84 14.36 -3.43 30.21
N ARG A 85 13.61 -2.33 30.41
CA ARG A 85 14.03 -0.92 30.47
C ARG A 85 13.98 -0.11 29.17
N LEU A 86 12.84 0.56 28.95
CA LEU A 86 12.83 1.90 28.38
C LEU A 86 11.93 2.80 29.21
N SER A 87 12.53 3.80 29.86
CA SER A 87 11.85 4.98 30.38
C SER A 87 12.69 6.20 30.01
N ARG A 88 12.13 7.12 29.22
CA ARG A 88 12.01 8.57 29.52
C ARG A 88 11.98 9.48 28.27
N ARG A 89 10.99 10.38 28.36
CA ARG A 89 10.97 11.83 28.03
C ARG A 89 10.97 12.26 26.57
N LEU A 90 9.77 12.66 26.12
CA LEU A 90 9.54 13.60 25.02
C LEU A 90 9.50 15.04 25.56
N THR A 91 10.20 15.95 24.89
CA THR A 91 10.11 17.39 25.11
C THR A 91 9.30 17.99 23.96
N ALA A 92 8.27 18.77 24.28
CA ALA A 92 7.36 19.35 23.31
C ALA A 92 8.00 20.54 22.57
N LEU A 93 7.90 20.53 21.23
CA LEU A 93 8.17 21.70 20.37
C LEU A 93 6.83 22.14 19.77
N THR A 94 6.42 23.37 20.08
CA THR A 94 5.23 24.04 19.54
C THR A 94 5.51 24.56 18.13
N TYR A 95 4.72 24.13 17.14
CA TYR A 95 4.75 24.66 15.78
C TYR A 95 3.68 25.73 15.59
N GLY A 96 4.08 26.89 15.04
CA GLY A 96 3.24 28.07 14.84
C GLY A 96 2.24 27.88 13.70
N HIS A 97 0.95 28.02 14.00
CA HIS A 97 -0.13 28.06 13.01
C HIS A 97 -0.28 29.48 12.46
N GLN A 98 -0.06 29.68 11.16
CA GLN A 98 -0.52 30.89 10.47
C GLN A 98 -2.05 30.83 10.33
N ARG A 99 -2.71 31.83 10.92
CA ARG A 99 -4.17 32.00 10.89
C ARG A 99 -4.65 32.35 9.48
N ASN A 100 -5.29 31.42 8.80
CA ASN A 100 -6.21 31.78 7.71
C ASN A 100 -7.51 32.30 8.34
N ARG A 101 -7.83 33.57 8.05
CA ARG A 101 -9.09 34.19 8.48
C ARG A 101 -10.27 33.44 7.89
N ALA A 102 -11.22 33.10 8.76
CA ALA A 102 -12.48 32.45 8.47
C ALA A 102 -13.26 33.17 7.35
N ALA A 103 -13.75 32.40 6.39
CA ALA A 103 -14.84 32.81 5.53
C ALA A 103 -16.13 32.20 6.11
N GLU A 104 -16.87 33.01 6.85
CA GLU A 104 -18.22 32.67 7.30
C GLU A 104 -19.17 32.56 6.10
N GLY A 105 -19.87 31.44 5.99
CA GLY A 105 -21.18 31.36 5.32
C GLY A 105 -21.27 31.72 3.84
N ARG A 106 -20.41 31.20 2.94
CA ARG A 106 -20.66 31.32 1.48
C ARG A 106 -21.28 30.04 0.90
N PRO A 107 -22.60 29.98 0.65
CA PRO A 107 -23.18 28.93 -0.19
C PRO A 107 -22.98 29.28 -1.67
N MET A 108 -22.65 28.25 -2.45
CA MET A 108 -22.36 28.25 -3.89
C MET A 108 -21.08 28.99 -4.32
N SER A 109 -20.28 28.32 -5.17
CA SER A 109 -19.18 28.97 -5.88
C SER A 109 -19.72 30.10 -6.76
N SER A 110 -18.96 31.17 -6.90
CA SER A 110 -19.20 32.19 -7.93
C SER A 110 -18.83 31.66 -9.32
N ALA A 111 -19.31 32.32 -10.37
CA ALA A 111 -18.92 31.98 -11.74
C ALA A 111 -17.40 32.11 -11.95
N ALA A 112 -16.77 33.12 -11.35
CA ALA A 112 -15.34 33.33 -11.41
C ALA A 112 -14.55 32.20 -10.73
N GLU A 113 -14.96 31.75 -9.54
CA GLU A 113 -14.31 30.61 -8.86
C GLU A 113 -14.45 29.31 -9.66
N ARG A 114 -15.60 29.08 -10.32
CA ARG A 114 -15.75 27.94 -11.23
C ARG A 114 -14.84 28.03 -12.44
N ALA A 115 -14.74 29.19 -13.08
CA ALA A 115 -13.85 29.40 -14.22
C ALA A 115 -12.39 29.15 -13.82
N ALA A 116 -11.93 29.72 -12.71
CA ALA A 116 -10.58 29.49 -12.19
C ALA A 116 -10.28 28.00 -11.91
N GLN A 117 -11.26 27.25 -11.40
CA GLN A 117 -11.12 25.80 -11.20
C GLN A 117 -11.00 25.05 -12.54
N LEU A 118 -11.80 25.40 -13.55
CA LEU A 118 -11.73 24.79 -14.88
C LEU A 118 -10.39 25.10 -15.57
N ASP A 119 -9.92 26.33 -15.47
CA ASP A 119 -8.60 26.75 -15.99
C ASP A 119 -7.46 25.97 -15.31
N LEU A 120 -7.58 25.72 -14.00
CA LEU A 120 -6.61 24.89 -13.28
C LEU A 120 -6.62 23.44 -13.78
N VAL A 121 -7.80 22.86 -14.03
CA VAL A 121 -7.93 21.50 -14.57
C VAL A 121 -7.32 21.40 -15.97
N ALA A 122 -7.52 22.39 -16.84
CA ALA A 122 -6.99 22.40 -18.20
C ALA A 122 -5.44 22.37 -18.26
N ARG A 123 -4.76 22.77 -17.17
CA ARG A 123 -3.30 22.74 -17.07
C ARG A 123 -2.74 21.36 -16.69
N LEU A 124 -3.57 20.44 -16.19
CA LEU A 124 -3.14 19.10 -15.80
C LEU A 124 -3.03 18.22 -17.05
N LYS A 125 -1.80 17.86 -17.45
CA LYS A 125 -1.55 17.01 -18.63
C LYS A 125 -0.73 15.77 -18.27
N SER A 126 -1.12 14.64 -18.84
CA SER A 126 -0.38 13.37 -18.80
C SER A 126 -0.50 12.70 -20.17
N ALA A 127 0.05 13.37 -21.18
CA ALA A 127 0.03 12.96 -22.57
C ALA A 127 1.36 13.36 -23.23
N TYR A 128 1.64 12.78 -24.40
CA TYR A 128 2.80 13.13 -25.20
C TYR A 128 2.71 14.58 -25.70
N PRO A 129 3.69 15.45 -25.40
CA PRO A 129 3.65 16.86 -25.77
C PRO A 129 3.68 17.08 -27.29
N GLU A 130 4.19 16.11 -28.06
CA GLU A 130 4.24 16.14 -29.51
C GLU A 130 2.94 15.69 -30.20
N LEU A 131 1.97 15.15 -29.46
CA LEU A 131 0.67 14.73 -30.00
C LEU A 131 -0.40 15.79 -29.73
N PRO A 132 -1.39 15.96 -30.64
CA PRO A 132 -2.56 16.78 -30.35
C PRO A 132 -3.41 16.13 -29.26
N ASP A 133 -4.26 16.92 -28.60
CA ASP A 133 -5.32 16.37 -27.74
C ASP A 133 -6.26 15.50 -28.60
N ALA A 134 -6.63 14.33 -28.09
CA ALA A 134 -7.39 13.30 -28.80
C ALA A 134 -6.78 12.92 -30.17
N PRO A 135 -5.56 12.33 -30.19
CA PRO A 135 -4.91 11.93 -31.43
C PRO A 135 -5.76 10.89 -32.18
N THR A 136 -5.72 10.95 -33.51
CA THR A 136 -6.35 9.91 -34.34
C THR A 136 -5.57 8.60 -34.21
N PRO A 137 -6.20 7.43 -34.46
CA PRO A 137 -5.55 6.14 -34.26
C PRO A 137 -4.24 5.94 -35.04
N ASP A 138 -4.08 6.58 -36.20
CA ASP A 138 -2.86 6.54 -37.02
C ASP A 138 -1.67 7.29 -36.41
N LEU A 139 -1.91 8.16 -35.42
CA LEU A 139 -0.87 8.88 -34.68
C LEU A 139 -0.40 8.11 -33.42
N VAL A 140 -1.02 6.98 -33.09
CA VAL A 140 -0.66 6.14 -31.95
C VAL A 140 -0.09 4.83 -32.48
N ASP A 141 1.23 4.78 -32.63
CA ASP A 141 1.96 3.55 -32.96
C ASP A 141 1.95 2.54 -31.80
N HIS A 142 2.52 1.35 -32.05
CA HIS A 142 2.55 0.27 -31.07
C HIS A 142 3.28 0.65 -29.78
N ASP A 143 4.42 1.32 -29.88
CA ASP A 143 5.25 1.69 -28.73
C ASP A 143 4.52 2.70 -27.84
N ARG A 144 3.88 3.70 -28.44
CA ARG A 144 3.03 4.67 -27.72
C ARG A 144 1.81 4.01 -27.11
N PHE A 145 1.17 3.05 -27.81
CA PHE A 145 0.07 2.30 -27.24
C PHE A 145 0.51 1.52 -25.99
N VAL A 146 1.63 0.79 -26.06
CA VAL A 146 2.19 0.06 -24.91
C VAL A 146 2.49 1.01 -23.75
N ALA A 147 3.10 2.16 -24.02
CA ALA A 147 3.40 3.17 -23.01
C ALA A 147 2.14 3.77 -22.35
N TYR A 148 1.05 3.99 -23.12
CA TYR A 148 -0.22 4.43 -22.57
C TYR A 148 -0.92 3.36 -21.72
N MET A 149 -0.76 2.09 -22.08
CA MET A 149 -1.37 0.96 -21.36
C MET A 149 -0.54 0.46 -20.18
N LYS A 150 0.69 0.97 -20.00
CA LYS A 150 1.55 0.60 -18.88
C LYS A 150 0.85 0.87 -17.53
N PRO A 151 0.77 -0.12 -16.62
CA PRO A 151 0.29 0.12 -15.26
C PRO A 151 1.12 1.19 -14.56
N VAL A 152 0.48 2.31 -14.21
CA VAL A 152 1.20 3.55 -13.81
C VAL A 152 2.02 3.44 -12.54
N HIS A 153 1.77 2.42 -11.72
CA HIS A 153 2.52 2.14 -10.50
C HIS A 153 3.84 1.42 -10.72
N ASP A 154 4.06 0.84 -11.90
CA ASP A 154 5.27 0.11 -12.26
C ASP A 154 6.39 1.06 -12.67
N VAL A 155 6.87 1.84 -11.71
CA VAL A 155 7.87 2.89 -11.91
C VAL A 155 9.30 2.36 -11.95
N GLY A 156 9.50 1.05 -11.77
CA GLY A 156 10.82 0.44 -11.71
C GLY A 156 11.59 0.64 -13.02
N GLY A 157 12.78 1.25 -12.93
CA GLY A 157 13.61 1.55 -14.10
C GLY A 157 13.22 2.81 -14.87
N GLU A 158 12.14 3.50 -14.50
CA GLU A 158 11.82 4.80 -15.10
C GLU A 158 12.85 5.87 -14.70
N PRO A 159 13.10 6.90 -15.54
CA PRO A 159 13.94 8.02 -15.17
C PRO A 159 13.47 8.69 -13.88
N ASP A 160 14.41 8.95 -12.98
CA ASP A 160 14.12 9.57 -11.70
C ASP A 160 13.60 11.01 -11.88
N ALA A 161 12.64 11.38 -11.03
CA ALA A 161 12.11 12.74 -10.96
C ALA A 161 12.71 13.43 -9.73
N PRO A 162 13.27 14.65 -9.86
CA PRO A 162 13.89 15.34 -8.73
C PRO A 162 12.86 15.57 -7.63
N MET A 163 13.01 14.86 -6.51
CA MET A 163 12.14 14.96 -5.34
C MET A 163 12.96 15.35 -4.11
N LYS A 164 12.41 16.26 -3.30
CA LYS A 164 12.96 16.57 -1.99
C LYS A 164 12.39 15.58 -0.99
N TYR A 165 13.26 14.77 -0.40
CA TYR A 165 12.89 13.89 0.70
C TYR A 165 12.90 14.67 2.01
N GLU A 166 11.77 14.71 2.68
CA GLU A 166 11.61 15.36 3.99
C GLU A 166 11.00 14.37 4.96
N ASN A 167 11.49 14.36 6.20
CA ASN A 167 10.80 13.67 7.27
C ASN A 167 9.52 14.45 7.58
N LYS A 168 8.39 13.75 7.58
CA LYS A 168 7.08 14.30 7.92
C LYS A 168 6.47 13.43 9.02
N ASP A 169 5.87 14.08 10.00
CA ASP A 169 5.06 13.40 11.00
C ASP A 169 3.73 12.93 10.39
N TYR A 170 3.33 11.74 10.80
CA TYR A 170 2.11 11.11 10.37
C TYR A 170 0.89 11.96 10.77
N GLU A 171 0.12 12.43 9.79
CA GLU A 171 -1.07 13.22 10.09
C GLU A 171 -2.23 12.32 10.53
N TYR A 172 -3.12 12.88 11.36
CA TYR A 172 -4.27 12.13 11.87
C TYR A 172 -5.13 11.51 10.76
N TRP A 173 -5.32 12.21 9.64
CA TRP A 173 -6.12 11.67 8.52
C TRP A 173 -5.42 10.52 7.79
N GLU A 174 -4.09 10.52 7.72
CA GLU A 174 -3.29 9.43 7.16
C GLU A 174 -3.47 8.19 8.04
N HIS A 175 -3.41 8.38 9.37
CA HIS A 175 -3.66 7.32 10.34
C HIS A 175 -5.06 6.74 10.27
N MET A 176 -6.08 7.61 10.23
CA MET A 176 -7.45 7.14 10.08
C MET A 176 -7.66 6.41 8.76
N THR A 177 -6.99 6.84 7.68
CA THR A 177 -7.05 6.13 6.39
C THR A 177 -6.47 4.73 6.50
N TYR A 178 -5.29 4.59 7.12
CA TYR A 178 -4.69 3.29 7.39
C TYR A 178 -5.63 2.39 8.20
N VAL A 179 -6.16 2.89 9.31
CA VAL A 179 -7.09 2.14 10.18
C VAL A 179 -8.35 1.70 9.41
N ILE A 180 -8.92 2.57 8.57
CA ILE A 180 -10.06 2.21 7.72
C ILE A 180 -9.69 1.06 6.78
N CYS A 181 -8.54 1.14 6.12
CA CYS A 181 -8.10 0.09 5.21
C CYS A 181 -7.92 -1.26 5.88
N GLU A 182 -7.30 -1.29 7.07
CA GLU A 182 -7.14 -2.52 7.86
C GLU A 182 -8.48 -3.09 8.31
N VAL A 183 -9.39 -2.24 8.80
CA VAL A 183 -10.74 -2.68 9.21
C VAL A 183 -11.50 -3.27 8.01
N LEU A 184 -11.44 -2.66 6.83
CA LEU A 184 -12.10 -3.20 5.63
C LEU A 184 -11.49 -4.53 5.20
N ALA A 185 -10.17 -4.70 5.29
CA ALA A 185 -9.50 -5.96 5.02
C ALA A 185 -9.94 -7.06 6.02
N TRP A 186 -9.87 -6.79 7.33
CA TRP A 186 -10.25 -7.76 8.37
C TRP A 186 -11.73 -8.13 8.35
N ARG A 187 -12.59 -7.20 7.90
CA ARG A 187 -14.02 -7.47 7.71
C ARG A 187 -14.31 -8.16 6.39
N GLY A 188 -13.30 -8.52 5.60
CA GLY A 188 -13.45 -9.21 4.32
C GLY A 188 -14.23 -8.40 3.31
N ILE A 189 -14.12 -7.07 3.35
CA ILE A 189 -14.78 -6.20 2.37
C ILE A 189 -14.00 -6.24 1.06
N TRP A 190 -12.67 -6.27 1.15
CA TRP A 190 -11.78 -6.28 0.00
C TRP A 190 -10.57 -7.19 0.19
N LEU A 191 -9.84 -7.39 -0.90
CA LEU A 191 -8.52 -8.02 -0.91
C LEU A 191 -7.43 -6.95 -1.04
N SER A 192 -6.22 -7.28 -0.57
CA SER A 192 -5.07 -6.37 -0.69
C SER A 192 -4.77 -6.03 -2.15
N GLU A 193 -4.83 -7.01 -3.04
CA GLU A 193 -4.63 -6.84 -4.49
C GLU A 193 -5.69 -5.92 -5.10
N GLU A 194 -6.96 -6.07 -4.73
CA GLU A 194 -8.06 -5.23 -5.19
C GLU A 194 -7.83 -3.75 -4.84
N ARG A 195 -7.45 -3.47 -3.59
CA ARG A 195 -7.10 -2.11 -3.15
C ARG A 195 -5.88 -1.58 -3.91
N ARG A 196 -4.85 -2.42 -4.13
CA ARG A 196 -3.64 -2.04 -4.88
C ARG A 196 -3.99 -1.66 -6.32
N ARG A 197 -4.79 -2.46 -7.03
CA ARG A 197 -5.29 -2.13 -8.38
C ARG A 197 -6.04 -0.80 -8.37
N ILE A 198 -7.07 -0.66 -7.54
CA ILE A 198 -7.96 0.52 -7.59
C ILE A 198 -7.23 1.81 -7.17
N GLY A 199 -6.32 1.73 -6.21
CA GLY A 199 -5.60 2.89 -5.71
C GLY A 199 -4.35 3.27 -6.52
N ASN A 200 -3.73 2.32 -7.22
CA ASN A 200 -2.44 2.54 -7.87
C ASN A 200 -2.43 2.28 -9.39
N VAL A 201 -3.36 1.49 -9.93
CA VAL A 201 -3.38 1.10 -11.35
C VAL A 201 -4.54 1.76 -12.08
N ASP A 202 -5.74 1.74 -11.50
CA ASP A 202 -6.96 2.28 -12.13
C ASP A 202 -7.12 3.79 -11.89
N VAL A 203 -5.97 4.47 -11.81
CA VAL A 203 -5.81 5.91 -11.71
C VAL A 203 -4.92 6.36 -12.87
N GLY A 204 -5.24 7.50 -13.48
CA GLY A 204 -4.37 8.06 -14.51
C GLY A 204 -3.00 8.47 -13.92
N ARG A 205 -1.95 8.46 -14.74
CA ARG A 205 -0.57 8.78 -14.31
C ARG A 205 -0.45 10.15 -13.62
N ALA A 206 -1.20 11.16 -14.09
CA ALA A 206 -1.32 12.46 -13.42
C ALA A 206 -1.79 12.36 -11.96
N VAL A 207 -2.77 11.48 -11.68
CA VAL A 207 -3.28 11.25 -10.33
C VAL A 207 -2.27 10.42 -9.53
N TYR A 208 -1.70 9.36 -10.12
CA TYR A 208 -0.72 8.52 -9.43
C TYR A 208 0.47 9.32 -8.91
N LEU A 209 1.09 10.13 -9.76
CA LEU A 209 2.27 10.93 -9.43
C LEU A 209 1.92 12.20 -8.62
N GLY A 210 0.71 12.74 -8.78
CA GLY A 210 0.30 14.01 -8.17
C GLY A 210 -0.40 13.89 -6.81
N PHE A 211 -1.07 12.77 -6.52
CA PHE A 211 -1.77 12.59 -5.24
C PHE A 211 -0.82 12.15 -4.12
N PRO A 212 -1.06 12.60 -2.86
CA PRO A 212 -0.39 12.04 -1.68
C PRO A 212 -0.63 10.54 -1.55
N TYR A 213 0.33 9.81 -0.98
CA TYR A 213 0.29 8.35 -0.80
C TYR A 213 -1.01 7.87 -0.14
N TYR A 214 -1.33 8.37 1.07
CA TYR A 214 -2.58 8.04 1.76
C TYR A 214 -3.81 8.64 1.09
N GLY A 215 -3.65 9.68 0.27
CA GLY A 215 -4.73 10.21 -0.56
C GLY A 215 -5.24 9.16 -1.56
N ARG A 216 -4.33 8.40 -2.18
CA ARG A 216 -4.70 7.27 -3.06
C ARG A 216 -5.37 6.13 -2.29
N TRP A 217 -4.91 5.84 -1.07
CA TRP A 217 -5.55 4.84 -0.20
C TRP A 217 -6.99 5.25 0.14
N LEU A 218 -7.20 6.50 0.57
CA LEU A 218 -8.53 7.00 0.90
C LEU A 218 -9.46 7.01 -0.31
N LEU A 219 -8.96 7.34 -1.50
CA LEU A 219 -9.71 7.25 -2.75
C LEU A 219 -10.13 5.79 -3.04
N SER A 220 -9.24 4.82 -2.82
CA SER A 220 -9.54 3.40 -3.02
C SER A 220 -10.64 2.88 -2.08
N VAL A 221 -10.69 3.37 -0.83
CA VAL A 221 -11.79 3.08 0.14
C VAL A 221 -13.14 3.40 -0.48
N ALA A 222 -13.31 4.64 -0.96
CA ALA A 222 -14.58 5.07 -1.52
C ALA A 222 -14.96 4.25 -2.76
N ARG A 223 -14.00 4.03 -3.66
CA ARG A 223 -14.25 3.30 -4.92
C ARG A 223 -14.67 1.85 -4.68
N VAL A 224 -13.94 1.10 -3.85
CA VAL A 224 -14.29 -0.31 -3.59
C VAL A 224 -15.64 -0.45 -2.90
N LEU A 225 -15.93 0.40 -1.91
CA LEU A 225 -17.23 0.35 -1.22
C LEU A 225 -18.40 0.62 -2.18
N ILE A 226 -18.21 1.47 -3.19
CA ILE A 226 -19.21 1.76 -4.21
C ILE A 226 -19.31 0.61 -5.22
N GLU A 227 -18.19 0.12 -5.74
CA GLU A 227 -18.13 -0.98 -6.73
C GLU A 227 -18.75 -2.26 -6.18
N LYS A 228 -18.55 -2.54 -4.88
CA LYS A 228 -19.17 -3.69 -4.19
C LYS A 228 -20.57 -3.41 -3.64
N HIS A 229 -21.11 -2.21 -3.89
CA HIS A 229 -22.45 -1.79 -3.46
C HIS A 229 -22.66 -1.82 -1.94
N HIS A 230 -21.60 -1.62 -1.15
CA HIS A 230 -21.72 -1.40 0.29
C HIS A 230 -22.29 -0.02 0.63
N ILE A 231 -22.02 0.98 -0.21
CA ILE A 231 -22.58 2.33 -0.14
C ILE A 231 -22.94 2.82 -1.54
N GLY A 232 -23.89 3.76 -1.64
CA GLY A 232 -24.18 4.46 -2.89
C GLY A 232 -23.25 5.65 -3.13
N LEU A 233 -22.98 5.99 -4.40
CA LEU A 233 -22.24 7.22 -4.73
C LEU A 233 -23.02 8.49 -4.34
N THR A 234 -24.34 8.49 -4.50
CA THR A 234 -25.22 9.58 -4.07
C THR A 234 -25.19 9.73 -2.55
N GLU A 235 -25.27 8.62 -1.82
CA GLU A 235 -25.13 8.59 -0.37
C GLU A 235 -23.78 9.17 0.07
N LEU A 236 -22.67 8.74 -0.53
CA LEU A 236 -21.35 9.28 -0.20
C LEU A 236 -21.28 10.79 -0.44
N SER A 237 -21.83 11.27 -1.56
CA SER A 237 -21.85 12.69 -1.92
C SER A 237 -22.64 13.53 -0.91
N GLU A 238 -23.83 13.07 -0.52
CA GLU A 238 -24.65 13.71 0.51
C GLU A 238 -23.93 13.69 1.86
N ARG A 239 -23.30 12.58 2.24
CA ARG A 239 -22.53 12.47 3.48
C ARG A 239 -21.34 13.41 3.51
N MET A 240 -20.62 13.58 2.40
CA MET A 240 -19.53 14.55 2.30
C MET A 240 -20.04 15.98 2.47
N ALA A 241 -21.20 16.31 1.91
CA ALA A 241 -21.85 17.62 2.11
C ALA A 241 -22.26 17.85 3.57
N GLU A 242 -22.93 16.87 4.20
CA GLU A 242 -23.31 16.90 5.63
C GLU A 242 -22.07 17.12 6.53
N VAL A 243 -20.97 16.41 6.25
CA VAL A 243 -19.72 16.56 7.02
C VAL A 243 -19.10 17.94 6.77
N LYS A 244 -19.05 18.41 5.53
CA LYS A 244 -18.51 19.73 5.19
C LYS A 244 -19.30 20.85 5.88
N GLU A 245 -20.62 20.78 5.91
CA GLU A 245 -21.48 21.74 6.61
C GLU A 245 -21.21 21.75 8.12
N ARG A 246 -21.07 20.57 8.73
CA ARG A 246 -20.76 20.42 10.17
C ARG A 246 -19.46 21.13 10.57
N TYR A 247 -18.51 21.26 9.64
CA TYR A 247 -17.21 21.91 9.85
C TYR A 247 -17.01 23.09 8.89
N ALA A 248 -18.06 23.85 8.57
CA ALA A 248 -17.98 24.97 7.63
C ALA A 248 -16.97 26.07 8.03
N GLY A 249 -16.73 26.24 9.34
CA GLY A 249 -15.69 27.14 9.89
C GLY A 249 -14.27 26.53 9.91
N GLY A 250 -14.09 25.34 9.34
CA GLY A 250 -12.88 24.54 9.48
C GLY A 250 -12.87 23.70 10.76
N LEU A 251 -11.74 23.04 11.01
CA LEU A 251 -11.60 22.14 12.15
C LEU A 251 -11.18 22.85 13.44
N GLU A 252 -10.53 24.01 13.38
CA GLU A 252 -10.06 24.76 14.57
C GLU A 252 -9.27 23.88 15.58
N GLY A 253 -8.49 22.92 15.08
CA GLY A 253 -7.75 21.96 15.91
C GLY A 253 -8.59 20.77 16.44
N LYS A 254 -9.87 20.68 16.10
CA LYS A 254 -10.75 19.55 16.43
C LYS A 254 -10.51 18.41 15.44
N THR A 255 -10.66 17.17 15.90
CA THR A 255 -10.68 15.99 15.02
C THR A 255 -12.07 15.77 14.43
N LEU A 256 -12.12 15.16 13.25
CA LEU A 256 -13.39 14.71 12.67
C LEU A 256 -14.02 13.65 13.59
N ARG A 257 -15.22 13.94 14.08
CA ARG A 257 -16.04 12.99 14.85
C ARG A 257 -16.95 12.18 13.92
N ALA A 258 -16.84 10.85 14.03
CA ALA A 258 -17.80 9.93 13.44
C ALA A 258 -19.19 10.16 14.06
N ARG A 259 -20.22 10.25 13.22
CA ARG A 259 -21.64 10.33 13.62
C ARG A 259 -22.44 9.44 12.67
N PRO A 260 -22.38 8.11 12.85
CA PRO A 260 -23.10 7.18 12.00
C PRO A 260 -24.61 7.42 12.09
N LYS A 261 -25.36 7.14 11.01
CA LYS A 261 -26.84 7.22 11.02
C LYS A 261 -27.47 6.09 11.84
N GLY A 262 -26.73 4.99 12.03
CA GLY A 262 -27.09 3.86 12.87
C GLY A 262 -25.90 2.92 13.04
N GLU A 263 -26.01 1.99 13.98
CA GLU A 263 -25.02 0.96 14.28
C GLU A 263 -25.70 -0.41 14.20
N GLY A 264 -24.95 -1.43 13.78
CA GLY A 264 -25.44 -2.80 13.67
C GLY A 264 -24.33 -3.81 13.91
N ASP A 265 -24.69 -5.08 14.10
CA ASP A 265 -23.75 -6.18 14.34
C ASP A 265 -22.95 -6.59 13.09
N GLY A 266 -23.36 -6.09 11.92
CA GLY A 266 -22.73 -6.37 10.63
C GLY A 266 -23.11 -7.72 10.02
N ALA A 267 -24.13 -8.41 10.55
CA ALA A 267 -24.57 -9.71 10.02
C ALA A 267 -25.07 -9.63 8.56
N ALA A 268 -25.62 -8.49 8.15
CA ALA A 268 -26.07 -8.24 6.78
C ALA A 268 -24.95 -7.81 5.81
N VAL A 269 -23.72 -7.61 6.30
CA VAL A 269 -22.60 -7.17 5.47
C VAL A 269 -22.04 -8.36 4.71
N ARG A 270 -22.16 -8.34 3.38
CA ARG A 270 -21.52 -9.33 2.50
C ARG A 270 -20.00 -9.27 2.67
N ARG A 271 -19.37 -10.43 2.86
CA ARG A 271 -17.91 -10.57 2.95
C ARG A 271 -17.41 -11.43 1.79
N ASN A 272 -16.16 -11.21 1.39
CA ASN A 272 -15.48 -12.09 0.44
C ASN A 272 -15.31 -13.49 1.03
N SER A 273 -15.15 -14.49 0.15
CA SER A 273 -14.92 -15.88 0.57
C SER A 273 -13.52 -16.06 1.17
N HIS A 274 -12.55 -15.26 0.74
CA HIS A 274 -11.16 -15.31 1.20
C HIS A 274 -11.03 -15.22 2.71
N ILE A 275 -11.67 -14.23 3.35
CA ILE A 275 -11.58 -14.07 4.80
C ILE A 275 -12.10 -15.30 5.54
N VAL A 276 -13.13 -15.96 5.01
CA VAL A 276 -13.70 -17.17 5.62
C VAL A 276 -12.70 -18.31 5.57
N HIS A 277 -11.96 -18.45 4.47
CA HIS A 277 -10.97 -19.51 4.30
C HIS A 277 -9.66 -19.23 5.04
N ALA A 278 -9.25 -17.96 5.15
CA ALA A 278 -8.00 -17.55 5.76
C ALA A 278 -8.05 -17.48 7.31
N VAL A 279 -9.25 -17.39 7.90
CA VAL A 279 -9.41 -17.36 9.37
C VAL A 279 -8.74 -18.57 10.02
N GLY A 280 -7.80 -18.30 10.92
CA GLY A 280 -7.03 -19.31 11.64
C GLY A 280 -5.86 -19.93 10.87
N LYS A 281 -5.70 -19.62 9.57
CA LYS A 281 -4.58 -20.09 8.74
C LYS A 281 -3.59 -18.99 8.39
N GLY A 282 -4.08 -17.78 8.11
CA GLY A 282 -3.28 -16.68 7.57
C GLY A 282 -3.27 -16.64 6.04
N ASP A 283 -2.73 -15.56 5.50
CA ASP A 283 -2.64 -15.26 4.07
C ASP A 283 -1.17 -14.88 3.77
N PRO A 284 -0.47 -15.54 2.82
CA PRO A 284 -0.95 -16.53 1.84
C PRO A 284 -1.02 -17.99 2.34
N GLN A 285 -0.81 -18.26 3.63
CA GLN A 285 -0.73 -19.64 4.16
C GLN A 285 -2.01 -20.48 3.93
N VAL A 286 -3.16 -19.82 3.71
CA VAL A 286 -4.42 -20.47 3.33
C VAL A 286 -4.31 -21.33 2.07
N TYR A 287 -3.36 -21.02 1.17
CA TYR A 287 -3.16 -21.69 -0.11
C TYR A 287 -2.13 -22.82 -0.09
N ALA A 288 -1.51 -23.11 1.06
CA ALA A 288 -0.48 -24.15 1.16
C ALA A 288 -1.01 -25.53 0.71
N GLY A 289 -0.31 -26.17 -0.23
CA GLY A 289 -0.64 -27.47 -0.82
C GLY A 289 -1.70 -27.43 -1.92
N MET A 290 -2.04 -26.26 -2.48
CA MET A 290 -3.09 -26.10 -3.48
C MET A 290 -2.58 -25.90 -4.92
N ALA A 291 -1.31 -25.54 -5.11
CA ALA A 291 -0.70 -25.30 -6.42
C ALA A 291 -0.06 -26.56 -7.05
N GLY A 292 0.06 -27.65 -6.30
CA GLY A 292 0.74 -28.88 -6.74
C GLY A 292 2.27 -28.78 -6.60
N GLU A 293 3.01 -29.59 -7.35
CA GLU A 293 4.49 -29.57 -7.31
C GLU A 293 5.05 -28.31 -7.99
N PRO A 294 6.07 -27.65 -7.40
CA PRO A 294 6.70 -26.49 -8.02
C PRO A 294 7.42 -26.88 -9.31
N LYS A 295 7.17 -26.12 -10.37
CA LYS A 295 7.79 -26.33 -11.70
C LYS A 295 9.30 -26.10 -11.69
N PHE A 296 9.80 -25.22 -10.82
CA PHE A 296 11.21 -24.88 -10.72
C PHE A 296 11.75 -25.10 -9.31
N LYS A 297 13.07 -25.28 -9.19
CA LYS A 297 13.79 -25.37 -7.91
C LYS A 297 14.88 -24.30 -7.83
N VAL A 298 15.33 -24.02 -6.62
CA VAL A 298 16.46 -23.10 -6.37
C VAL A 298 17.66 -23.49 -7.22
N GLY A 299 18.24 -22.49 -7.90
CA GLY A 299 19.36 -22.65 -8.82
C GLY A 299 18.98 -22.88 -10.28
N ASP A 300 17.71 -23.15 -10.60
CA ASP A 300 17.28 -23.30 -11.98
C ASP A 300 17.40 -21.96 -12.75
N PRO A 301 17.97 -21.96 -13.96
CA PRO A 301 17.93 -20.81 -14.85
C PRO A 301 16.51 -20.63 -15.40
N VAL A 302 16.04 -19.38 -15.42
CA VAL A 302 14.72 -19.02 -15.94
C VAL A 302 14.78 -17.76 -16.78
N VAL A 303 13.82 -17.64 -17.68
CA VAL A 303 13.54 -16.39 -18.41
C VAL A 303 12.17 -15.90 -17.98
N VAL A 304 12.07 -14.61 -17.65
CA VAL A 304 10.78 -13.97 -17.45
C VAL A 304 10.13 -13.76 -18.81
N ARG A 305 8.93 -14.29 -19.00
CA ARG A 305 8.18 -14.20 -20.24
C ARG A 305 7.79 -12.76 -20.54
N GLU A 306 7.72 -12.44 -21.82
CA GLU A 306 7.26 -11.15 -22.31
C GLU A 306 5.77 -11.26 -22.70
N LEU A 307 4.89 -11.14 -21.70
CA LEU A 307 3.46 -11.23 -21.91
C LEU A 307 2.84 -9.84 -22.09
N PRO A 308 1.81 -9.70 -22.95
CA PRO A 308 1.04 -8.47 -23.04
C PRO A 308 0.39 -8.12 -21.70
N VAL A 309 0.47 -6.84 -21.31
CA VAL A 309 -0.16 -6.31 -20.10
C VAL A 309 -1.14 -5.21 -20.49
N LEU A 310 -2.40 -5.38 -20.09
CA LEU A 310 -3.44 -4.37 -20.27
C LEU A 310 -3.95 -3.78 -18.95
N PHE A 311 -3.90 -4.58 -17.88
CA PHE A 311 -4.43 -4.20 -16.57
C PHE A 311 -3.40 -4.51 -15.48
N TYR A 312 -3.87 -4.93 -14.32
CA TYR A 312 -3.03 -5.22 -13.17
C TYR A 312 -2.14 -6.45 -13.38
N THR A 313 -0.87 -6.33 -12.99
CA THR A 313 0.08 -7.42 -12.80
C THR A 313 1.08 -7.01 -11.72
N ARG A 314 1.67 -7.99 -11.05
CA ARG A 314 2.76 -7.80 -10.09
C ARG A 314 4.13 -8.11 -10.68
N THR A 315 4.21 -8.59 -11.92
CA THR A 315 5.47 -8.86 -12.62
C THR A 315 6.02 -7.55 -13.19
N PRO A 316 7.13 -7.02 -12.63
CA PRO A 316 7.65 -5.71 -13.03
C PRO A 316 8.12 -5.71 -14.48
N GLU A 317 7.87 -4.61 -15.19
CA GLU A 317 8.24 -4.45 -16.59
C GLU A 317 9.75 -4.60 -16.82
N TYR A 318 10.57 -4.06 -15.91
CA TYR A 318 12.04 -4.06 -16.06
C TYR A 318 12.69 -5.46 -16.02
N VAL A 319 11.97 -6.50 -15.62
CA VAL A 319 12.46 -7.89 -15.69
C VAL A 319 11.86 -8.71 -16.82
N ARG A 320 10.88 -8.19 -17.58
CA ARG A 320 10.25 -8.96 -18.67
C ARG A 320 11.27 -9.19 -19.79
N GLY A 321 11.38 -10.43 -20.24
CA GLY A 321 12.42 -10.87 -21.18
C GLY A 321 13.80 -11.13 -20.54
N ALA A 322 13.99 -10.80 -19.26
CA ALA A 322 15.29 -10.95 -18.61
C ALA A 322 15.58 -12.40 -18.18
N ASN A 323 16.86 -12.76 -18.21
CA ASN A 323 17.37 -14.01 -17.67
C ASN A 323 17.61 -13.87 -16.17
N GLY A 324 17.16 -14.87 -15.40
CA GLY A 324 17.33 -14.93 -13.96
C GLY A 324 17.62 -16.33 -13.47
N VAL A 325 17.81 -16.46 -12.16
CA VAL A 325 17.97 -17.75 -11.48
C VAL A 325 17.02 -17.80 -10.29
N ILE A 326 16.35 -18.93 -10.08
CA ILE A 326 15.50 -19.13 -8.90
C ILE A 326 16.36 -19.05 -7.64
N ASP A 327 16.06 -18.08 -6.78
CA ASP A 327 16.73 -17.85 -5.50
C ASP A 327 15.95 -18.49 -4.35
N ALA A 328 14.61 -18.47 -4.43
CA ALA A 328 13.72 -19.16 -3.50
C ALA A 328 12.42 -19.63 -4.18
N VAL A 329 11.88 -20.76 -3.70
CA VAL A 329 10.47 -21.13 -3.90
C VAL A 329 9.71 -20.55 -2.71
N ALA A 330 8.87 -19.53 -2.96
CA ALA A 330 8.39 -18.64 -1.91
C ALA A 330 7.11 -19.16 -1.24
N TYR A 331 5.99 -19.13 -1.96
CA TYR A 331 4.70 -19.54 -1.44
C TYR A 331 3.74 -19.84 -2.59
N GLU A 332 2.58 -20.37 -2.23
CA GLU A 332 1.46 -20.62 -3.13
C GLU A 332 0.43 -19.52 -2.93
N SER A 333 -0.09 -18.95 -4.02
CA SER A 333 -1.17 -17.97 -3.99
C SER A 333 -1.83 -17.90 -5.36
N PRO A 334 -3.10 -17.47 -5.47
CA PRO A 334 -3.63 -17.02 -6.74
C PRO A 334 -2.72 -15.94 -7.34
N ALA A 335 -2.66 -15.89 -8.65
CA ALA A 335 -1.98 -14.80 -9.33
C ALA A 335 -2.64 -13.47 -8.98
N ALA A 336 -1.85 -12.44 -8.74
CA ALA A 336 -2.34 -11.10 -8.43
C ALA A 336 -3.30 -10.56 -9.51
N GLU A 337 -3.05 -10.93 -10.76
CA GLU A 337 -3.88 -10.65 -11.94
C GLU A 337 -5.32 -11.16 -11.82
N ASP A 338 -5.51 -12.29 -11.12
CA ASP A 338 -6.82 -12.92 -10.90
C ASP A 338 -7.39 -12.55 -9.52
N GLU A 339 -6.54 -12.54 -8.48
CA GLU A 339 -6.90 -12.20 -7.09
C GLU A 339 -7.49 -10.79 -6.98
N THR A 340 -6.96 -9.83 -7.74
CA THR A 340 -7.41 -8.44 -7.68
C THR A 340 -8.89 -8.23 -8.04
N TRP A 341 -9.53 -9.22 -8.66
CA TRP A 341 -10.93 -9.18 -9.08
C TRP A 341 -11.86 -9.98 -8.14
N ASP A 342 -11.34 -10.48 -7.01
CA ASP A 342 -12.11 -11.28 -6.04
C ASP A 342 -12.76 -12.51 -6.72
N ILE A 343 -12.04 -13.10 -7.69
CA ILE A 343 -12.52 -14.27 -8.44
C ILE A 343 -12.64 -15.46 -7.47
N PRO A 344 -13.84 -16.03 -7.31
CA PRO A 344 -14.02 -17.22 -6.50
C PRO A 344 -13.19 -18.37 -7.04
N ASP A 345 -12.51 -19.08 -6.14
CA ASP A 345 -11.74 -20.28 -6.46
C ASP A 345 -10.62 -20.06 -7.51
N ALA A 346 -10.08 -18.83 -7.57
CA ALA A 346 -8.91 -18.53 -8.39
C ALA A 346 -7.78 -19.53 -8.07
N LYS A 347 -7.28 -20.21 -9.11
CA LYS A 347 -6.33 -21.31 -8.97
C LYS A 347 -5.00 -20.78 -8.42
N PRO A 348 -4.51 -21.28 -7.26
CA PRO A 348 -3.19 -20.93 -6.78
C PRO A 348 -2.08 -21.46 -7.68
N GLU A 349 -0.97 -20.73 -7.72
CA GLU A 349 0.27 -21.13 -8.38
C GLU A 349 1.47 -20.80 -7.48
N TRP A 350 2.63 -21.34 -7.82
CA TRP A 350 3.86 -21.05 -7.09
C TRP A 350 4.38 -19.65 -7.41
N PHE A 351 4.84 -18.96 -6.37
CA PHE A 351 5.63 -17.74 -6.49
C PHE A 351 7.09 -18.06 -6.21
N TYR A 352 7.97 -17.41 -6.98
CA TYR A 352 9.42 -17.61 -6.88
C TYR A 352 10.11 -16.28 -6.65
N VAL A 353 11.11 -16.25 -5.77
CA VAL A 353 12.06 -15.14 -5.76
C VAL A 353 13.10 -15.42 -6.84
N VAL A 354 13.20 -14.53 -7.83
CA VAL A 354 14.14 -14.64 -8.95
C VAL A 354 15.24 -13.60 -8.77
N ARG A 355 16.49 -14.04 -8.91
CA ARG A 355 17.67 -13.19 -8.81
C ARG A 355 18.21 -12.85 -10.20
N PHE A 356 18.43 -11.56 -10.44
CA PHE A 356 18.93 -10.98 -11.68
C PHE A 356 20.25 -10.25 -11.42
N ARG A 357 21.20 -10.33 -12.35
CA ARG A 357 22.41 -9.49 -12.31
C ARG A 357 22.03 -8.06 -12.70
N MET A 358 22.43 -7.08 -11.90
CA MET A 358 22.11 -5.67 -12.17
C MET A 358 22.69 -5.20 -13.52
N SER A 359 23.88 -5.69 -13.89
CA SER A 359 24.52 -5.39 -15.17
C SER A 359 23.80 -5.96 -16.40
N GLU A 360 22.89 -6.91 -16.20
CA GLU A 360 22.08 -7.49 -17.29
C GLU A 360 20.71 -6.82 -17.41
N LEU A 361 20.22 -6.21 -16.32
CA LEU A 361 18.98 -5.46 -16.32
C LEU A 361 19.17 -4.02 -16.81
N TRP A 362 20.31 -3.39 -16.52
CA TRP A 362 20.50 -1.95 -16.75
C TRP A 362 21.72 -1.68 -17.65
N ASN A 363 21.49 -1.00 -18.77
CA ASN A 363 22.52 -0.69 -19.76
C ASN A 363 23.68 0.13 -19.20
N ASP A 364 23.39 1.10 -18.33
CA ASP A 364 24.38 2.04 -17.78
C ASP A 364 24.72 1.73 -16.31
N PHE A 365 24.67 0.44 -15.92
CA PHE A 365 24.99 0.04 -14.55
C PHE A 365 26.47 0.26 -14.23
N ASN A 366 26.75 1.11 -13.25
CA ASN A 366 28.12 1.46 -12.81
C ASN A 366 28.49 0.87 -11.43
N GLY A 367 27.66 0.00 -10.86
CA GLY A 367 27.94 -0.69 -9.60
C GLY A 367 28.80 -1.95 -9.79
N PRO A 368 29.15 -2.63 -8.69
CA PRO A 368 29.87 -3.90 -8.72
C PRO A 368 29.17 -4.98 -9.56
N ALA A 369 29.93 -5.77 -10.32
CA ALA A 369 29.38 -6.87 -11.13
C ALA A 369 28.67 -7.97 -10.31
N SER A 370 28.90 -8.01 -8.99
CA SER A 370 28.24 -8.92 -8.05
C SER A 370 26.84 -8.43 -7.62
N ASP A 371 26.49 -7.18 -7.90
CA ASP A 371 25.21 -6.63 -7.48
C ASP A 371 24.06 -7.33 -8.19
N SER A 372 23.05 -7.68 -7.41
CA SER A 372 21.88 -8.39 -7.90
C SER A 372 20.61 -7.79 -7.35
N LEU A 373 19.55 -7.91 -8.15
CA LEU A 373 18.19 -7.61 -7.76
C LEU A 373 17.46 -8.92 -7.55
N ARG A 374 16.66 -8.99 -6.48
CA ARG A 374 15.74 -10.09 -6.22
C ARG A 374 14.32 -9.54 -6.24
N THR A 375 13.46 -10.15 -7.03
CA THR A 375 12.03 -9.83 -7.02
C THR A 375 11.23 -11.11 -7.13
N GLU A 376 10.04 -11.07 -6.56
CA GLU A 376 9.10 -12.17 -6.64
C GLU A 376 8.40 -12.17 -8.00
N ILE A 377 8.28 -13.36 -8.60
CA ILE A 377 7.65 -13.59 -9.90
C ILE A 377 6.77 -14.85 -9.80
N PRO A 378 5.47 -14.77 -10.13
CA PRO A 378 4.59 -15.94 -10.22
C PRO A 378 5.02 -16.93 -11.32
N GLU A 379 4.76 -18.22 -11.12
CA GLU A 379 5.16 -19.33 -12.00
C GLU A 379 4.77 -19.10 -13.47
N ARG A 380 3.58 -18.56 -13.71
CA ARG A 380 3.07 -18.31 -15.07
C ARG A 380 3.95 -17.36 -15.86
N TRP A 381 4.69 -16.48 -15.21
CA TRP A 381 5.59 -15.53 -15.87
C TRP A 381 6.98 -16.10 -16.14
N LEU A 382 7.23 -17.36 -15.77
CA LEU A 382 8.54 -18.00 -15.92
C LEU A 382 8.52 -19.14 -16.95
N GLN A 383 9.61 -19.23 -17.71
CA GLN A 383 9.94 -20.38 -18.52
C GLN A 383 11.38 -20.83 -18.23
N ALA A 384 11.69 -22.10 -18.51
CA ALA A 384 13.07 -22.60 -18.36
C ALA A 384 14.00 -21.79 -19.28
N GLY A 385 15.14 -21.36 -18.71
CA GLY A 385 16.14 -20.55 -19.39
C GLY A 385 17.25 -21.34 -20.06
#